data_AF-A0A849N049-F1
#
_entry.id   AF-A0A849N049-F1
#
_cell.length_a   1.000
_cell.length_b   1.000
_cell.length_c   1.000
_cell.angle_alpha   90.00
_cell.angle_beta   90.00
_cell.angle_gamma   90.00
#
_symmetry.space_group_name_H-M   'P 1'
#
loop_
_entity.id
_entity.type
_entity.pdbx_description
1 polymer ?
#
loop_
_entity_poly.entity_id
_entity_poly.type
_entity_poly.pdbx_seq_one_letter_code
_entity_poly.pdbx_strand_id
1 'polypeptide(L)'
;MEREFILLCEKHGIEYTKPEQEKDNPSNLDFYLPEYDVSVEVKQFPTERIHDQMIKSGQKDIIVLVGKGSIKALHYMISGLKP
;
A
#
# COMPACT_ATOMS: atom_id res chain seq x y z
N MET A 1 2.29 2.00 10.40
CA MET A 1 2.65 1.61 9.03
C MET A 1 1.77 2.34 8.03
N GLU A 2 0.46 2.15 8.08
CA GLU A 2 -0.51 2.93 7.28
C GLU A 2 -0.32 4.45 7.41
N ARG A 3 -0.16 4.96 8.64
CA ARG A 3 0.07 6.39 8.87
C ARG A 3 1.31 6.92 8.13
N GLU A 4 2.41 6.17 8.13
CA GLU A 4 3.61 6.58 7.40
C GLU A 4 3.40 6.60 5.89
N PHE A 5 2.59 5.68 5.35
CA PHE A 5 2.22 5.67 3.93
C PHE A 5 1.31 6.85 3.56
N ILE A 6 0.32 7.16 4.41
CA ILE A 6 -0.55 8.33 4.23
C ILE A 6 0.25 9.62 4.18
N LEU A 7 1.17 9.82 5.15
CA LEU A 7 2.03 11.01 5.18
C LEU A 7 2.93 11.11 3.94
N LEU A 8 3.37 9.97 3.39
CA LEU A 8 4.11 9.94 2.12
C LEU A 8 3.20 10.43 0.98
N CYS A 9 1.98 9.91 0.89
CA CYS A 9 1.05 10.29 -0.17
C CYS A 9 0.71 11.79 -0.10
N GLU A 10 0.36 12.29 1.08
CA GLU A 10 0.08 13.71 1.33
C GLU A 10 1.27 14.61 0.96
N LYS A 11 2.49 14.19 1.32
CA LYS A 11 3.71 14.96 1.04
C LYS A 11 3.98 15.10 -0.46
N HIS A 12 3.67 14.06 -1.24
CA HIS A 12 3.95 14.01 -2.69
C HIS A 12 2.73 14.32 -3.56
N GLY A 13 1.59 14.68 -2.95
CA GLY A 13 0.35 14.94 -3.69
C GLY A 13 -0.21 13.70 -4.39
N ILE A 14 0.05 12.50 -3.86
CA ILE A 14 -0.49 11.25 -4.39
C ILE A 14 -1.89 11.03 -3.81
N GLU A 15 -2.89 10.94 -4.68
CA GLU A 15 -4.25 10.59 -4.28
C GLU A 15 -4.35 9.12 -3.89
N TYR A 16 -5.12 8.83 -2.83
CA TYR A 16 -5.40 7.47 -2.39
C TYR A 16 -6.83 7.34 -1.87
N THR A 17 -7.40 6.15 -1.99
CA THR A 17 -8.63 5.75 -1.29
C THR A 17 -8.34 4.62 -0.32
N LYS A 18 -9.16 4.53 0.73
CA LYS A 18 -9.24 3.35 1.59
C LYS A 18 -10.51 2.61 1.20
N PRO A 19 -10.42 1.41 0.59
CA PRO A 19 -11.62 0.66 0.28
C PRO A 19 -12.38 0.35 1.58
N GLU A 20 -13.71 0.45 1.55
CA GLU A 20 -14.52 0.08 2.72
C GLU A 20 -14.29 -1.40 3.04
N GLN A 21 -13.92 -1.72 4.29
CA GLN A 21 -13.82 -3.10 4.72
C GLN A 21 -15.23 -3.66 4.94
N GLU A 22 -15.81 -4.28 3.92
CA GLU A 22 -17.07 -5.00 4.06
C GLU A 22 -16.85 -6.26 4.91
N LYS A 23 -17.75 -6.51 5.88
CA LYS A 23 -17.69 -7.68 6.77
C LYS A 23 -17.64 -9.01 6.01
N ASP A 24 -18.27 -9.06 4.84
CA ASP A 24 -18.42 -10.26 4.02
C ASP A 24 -17.44 -10.32 2.85
N ASN A 25 -16.64 -9.26 2.64
CA ASN A 25 -15.58 -9.22 1.62
C ASN A 25 -14.22 -8.89 2.27
N PRO A 26 -13.57 -9.88 2.91
CA PRO A 26 -12.42 -9.66 3.79
C PRO A 26 -11.11 -9.33 3.05
N SER A 27 -11.13 -9.08 1.74
CA SER A 27 -9.92 -9.01 0.91
C SER A 27 -9.64 -7.66 0.28
N ASN A 28 -10.14 -6.58 0.88
CA ASN A 28 -9.73 -5.25 0.46
C ASN A 28 -8.32 -4.97 0.98
N LEU A 29 -7.40 -4.72 0.04
CA LEU A 29 -6.05 -4.26 0.32
C LEU A 29 -6.12 -2.89 1.01
N ASP A 30 -5.07 -2.55 1.76
CA ASP A 30 -5.10 -1.40 2.66
C ASP A 30 -5.39 -0.06 1.95
N PHE A 31 -4.89 0.14 0.72
CA PHE A 31 -5.08 1.36 -0.07
C PHE A 31 -5.23 1.09 -1.57
N TYR A 32 -5.79 2.05 -2.28
CA TYR A 32 -5.84 2.09 -3.74
C TYR A 32 -5.42 3.47 -4.26
N LEU A 33 -4.59 3.49 -5.32
CA LEU A 33 -4.06 4.69 -5.96
C LEU A 33 -4.76 4.88 -7.32
N PRO A 34 -5.83 5.70 -7.39
CA PRO A 34 -6.72 5.76 -8.56
C PRO A 34 -6.03 6.28 -9.83
N GLU A 35 -5.05 7.18 -9.71
CA GLU A 35 -4.30 7.71 -10.84
C GLU A 35 -3.50 6.61 -11.58
N TYR A 36 -3.07 5.58 -10.85
CA TYR A 36 -2.19 4.54 -11.38
C TYR A 36 -2.88 3.18 -11.57
N ASP A 37 -4.14 3.04 -11.12
CA ASP A 37 -4.84 1.75 -11.04
C ASP A 37 -4.04 0.69 -10.26
N VAL A 38 -3.42 1.11 -9.15
CA VAL A 38 -2.56 0.26 -8.32
C VAL A 38 -3.12 0.15 -6.90
N SER A 39 -3.18 -1.08 -6.39
CA SER A 39 -3.48 -1.34 -4.98
C SER A 39 -2.21 -1.43 -4.14
N VAL A 40 -2.28 -1.02 -2.88
CA VAL A 40 -1.13 -1.05 -1.95
C VAL A 40 -1.51 -1.74 -0.65
N GLU A 41 -0.73 -2.75 -0.28
CA GLU A 41 -0.82 -3.43 1.00
C GLU A 41 0.36 -3.02 1.88
N VAL A 42 0.09 -2.56 3.10
CA VAL A 42 1.11 -2.05 4.02
C VAL A 42 1.11 -2.84 5.32
N LYS A 43 2.14 -3.64 5.55
CA LYS A 43 2.23 -4.52 6.73
C LYS A 43 3.48 -4.28 7.55
N GLN A 44 3.37 -4.48 8.86
CA GLN A 44 4.52 -4.32 9.77
C GLN A 44 5.51 -5.48 9.65
N PHE A 45 5.01 -6.70 9.39
CA PHE A 45 5.79 -7.93 9.32
C PHE A 45 5.44 -8.74 8.07
N PRO A 46 6.40 -9.46 7.48
CA PRO A 46 6.11 -10.40 6.40
C PRO A 46 5.34 -11.60 6.99
N THR A 47 4.16 -11.88 6.48
CA THR A 47 3.34 -13.02 6.91
C THR A 47 2.77 -13.73 5.69
N GLU A 48 2.51 -15.03 5.81
CA GLU A 48 1.86 -15.82 4.74
C GLU A 48 0.49 -15.26 4.35
N ARG A 49 -0.19 -14.59 5.29
CA ARG A 49 -1.48 -13.94 5.05
C ARG A 49 -1.43 -12.87 3.94
N ILE A 50 -0.28 -12.25 3.70
CA ILE A 50 -0.13 -11.25 2.62
C ILE A 50 -0.40 -11.91 1.26
N HIS A 51 0.15 -13.11 1.04
CA HIS A 51 -0.07 -13.85 -0.20
C HIS A 51 -1.56 -14.14 -0.40
N ASP A 52 -2.25 -14.60 0.65
CA ASP A 52 -3.68 -14.87 0.59
C ASP A 52 -4.50 -13.60 0.28
N GLN A 53 -4.14 -12.46 0.87
CA GLN A 53 -4.81 -11.18 0.60
C GLN A 53 -4.61 -10.74 -0.85
N MET A 54 -3.39 -10.88 -1.39
CA MET A 54 -3.10 -10.57 -2.79
C MET A 54 -3.97 -11.42 -3.73
N ILE A 55 -3.97 -12.74 -3.54
CA ILE A 55 -4.75 -13.66 -4.37
C ILE A 55 -6.26 -13.40 -4.26
N LYS A 56 -6.77 -13.23 -3.03
CA LYS A 56 -8.22 -13.04 -2.80
C LYS A 56 -8.72 -11.67 -3.23
N SER A 57 -7.84 -10.66 -3.32
CA SER A 57 -8.25 -9.30 -3.70
C SER A 57 -8.71 -9.22 -5.16
N GLY A 58 -8.28 -10.15 -6.02
CA GLY A 58 -8.53 -10.10 -7.46
C GLY A 58 -7.81 -8.95 -8.18
N GLN A 59 -6.98 -8.17 -7.47
CA GLN A 59 -6.21 -7.06 -8.03
C GLN A 59 -4.98 -7.57 -8.77
N LYS A 60 -4.68 -6.95 -9.91
CA LYS A 60 -3.54 -7.36 -10.74
C LYS A 60 -2.26 -6.67 -10.30
N ASP A 61 -2.33 -5.36 -10.12
CA ASP A 61 -1.19 -4.52 -9.80
C ASP A 61 -1.22 -4.16 -8.32
N ILE A 62 -0.30 -4.78 -7.58
CA ILE A 62 -0.22 -4.67 -6.12
C ILE A 62 1.20 -4.30 -5.71
N ILE A 63 1.34 -3.23 -4.94
CA ILE A 63 2.57 -2.92 -4.21
C ILE A 63 2.42 -3.43 -2.78
N VAL A 64 3.38 -4.23 -2.32
CA VAL A 64 3.43 -4.66 -0.92
C VAL A 64 4.58 -3.96 -0.21
N LEU A 65 4.26 -3.20 0.83
CA LEU A 65 5.21 -2.48 1.66
C LEU A 65 5.31 -3.16 3.03
N VAL A 66 6.41 -3.88 3.27
CA VAL A 66 6.66 -4.57 4.53
C VAL A 66 7.70 -3.82 5.37
N GLY A 67 7.31 -3.42 6.58
CA GLY A 67 8.17 -2.72 7.54
C GLY A 67 8.53 -1.28 7.13
N LYS A 68 8.94 -0.46 8.10
CA LYS A 68 9.15 0.99 7.89
C LYS A 68 10.20 1.33 6.83
N GLY A 69 11.19 0.46 6.63
CA GLY A 69 12.25 0.65 5.64
C GLY A 69 11.72 0.72 4.21
N SER A 70 10.69 -0.06 3.87
CA SER A 70 10.09 -0.08 2.52
C SER A 70 9.39 1.24 2.18
N ILE A 71 8.65 1.84 3.13
CA ILE A 71 8.02 3.15 2.95
C ILE A 71 9.07 4.24 2.74
N LYS A 72 10.18 4.20 3.51
CA LYS A 72 11.28 5.15 3.32
C LYS A 72 11.93 4.97 1.94
N ALA A 73 12.20 3.74 1.53
CA ALA A 73 12.75 3.46 0.20
C ALA A 73 11.84 3.99 -0.91
N LEU A 74 10.53 3.76 -0.81
CA LEU A 74 9.55 4.33 -1.74
C LEU A 74 9.59 5.86 -1.78
N HIS A 75 9.64 6.50 -0.61
CA HIS A 75 9.79 7.96 -0.53
C HIS A 75 11.07 8.44 -1.26
N TYR A 76 12.20 7.77 -1.06
CA TYR A 76 13.43 8.11 -1.78
C TYR A 76 13.27 7.98 -3.30
N MET A 77 12.67 6.87 -3.77
CA MET A 77 12.41 6.64 -5.19
C MET A 77 11.52 7.73 -5.81
N ILE A 78 10.48 8.17 -5.11
CA ILE A 78 9.57 9.23 -5.60
C ILE A 78 10.25 10.60 -5.58
N SER A 79 11.00 10.92 -4.52
CA SER A 79 11.63 12.23 -4.36
C SER A 79 12.86 12.45 -5.25
N GLY A 80 13.43 11.38 -5.83
CA GLY A 80 14.69 11.46 -6.59
C GLY A 80 15.91 11.83 -5.74
N LEU A 81 15.78 11.84 -4.41
CA LEU A 81 16.86 12.17 -3.49
C LEU A 81 17.72 10.93 -3.21
N LYS A 82 19.05 11.07 -3.27
CA LYS A 82 19.98 10.02 -2.82
C LYS A 82 19.87 9.82 -1.29
N PRO A 83 20.04 8.59 -0.79
CA PRO A 83 19.92 8.26 0.63
C PRO A 83 20.87 9.05 1.52
#